data_AF-A0AAW0EQE2-F1
#
_entry.id   AF-A0AAW0EQE2-F1
#
_cell.length_a   1.000
_cell.length_b   1.000
_cell.length_c   1.000
_cell.angle_alpha   90.00
_cell.angle_beta   90.00
_cell.angle_gamma   90.00
#
_symmetry.space_group_name_H-M   'P 1'
#
loop_
_entity.id
_entity.type
_entity.pdbx_description
1 polymer ?
#
loop_
_entity_poly.entity_id
_entity_poly.type
_entity_poly.pdbx_seq_one_letter_code
_entity_poly.pdbx_strand_id
1 'polypeptide(L)'
;MNSLASPASAPPPHVVYDALSKAQRAAPHLKPIPAFEVYKVAREEELAAYRMLCRVLVMHHGTTLPKAQQRLLDDMREDLCISHARQALEKEMAEQDAVLQGIRRSGVLRRRGDFTDGVEEMTIEDFLADVAKDDGNGLYAASAKAPRTEGADARTAVAAAHNSSTATTATATAAAAAAAVGAKRRGHVHAAVSKLAKEIEAMGKSLLLVGSAQEEQELIQSLQQKRAALVTLREELTEV
;
A
#
# COMPACT_ATOMS: atom_id res chain seq x y z
N MET A 1 -57.77 -29.99 13.16
CA MET A 1 -56.56 -30.71 12.70
C MET A 1 -56.19 -30.20 11.32
N ASN A 2 -54.98 -29.62 11.23
CA ASN A 2 -54.08 -29.34 10.09
C ASN A 2 -54.61 -29.21 8.65
N SER A 3 -54.22 -28.11 7.98
CA SER A 3 -53.53 -28.14 6.67
C SER A 3 -53.01 -26.72 6.36
N LEU A 4 -51.78 -26.41 6.77
CA LEU A 4 -50.54 -26.41 5.97
C LEU A 4 -50.41 -25.21 5.03
N ALA A 5 -49.44 -24.37 5.39
CA ALA A 5 -48.94 -23.23 4.66
C ALA A 5 -48.48 -23.63 3.25
N SER A 6 -48.84 -22.78 2.27
CA SER A 6 -48.33 -22.83 0.91
C SER A 6 -46.80 -22.64 0.93
N PRO A 7 -45.99 -23.56 0.38
CA PRO A 7 -44.57 -23.29 0.21
C PRO A 7 -44.41 -22.22 -0.86
N ALA A 8 -43.63 -21.18 -0.54
CA ALA A 8 -43.23 -20.15 -1.50
C ALA A 8 -42.66 -20.81 -2.75
N SER A 9 -43.18 -20.45 -3.92
CA SER A 9 -42.81 -21.06 -5.19
C SER A 9 -41.31 -20.86 -5.43
N ALA A 10 -40.57 -21.96 -5.53
CA ALA A 10 -39.21 -21.94 -6.02
C ALA A 10 -39.20 -21.26 -7.40
N PRO A 11 -38.28 -20.31 -7.67
CA PRO A 11 -38.20 -19.66 -8.97
C PRO A 11 -37.95 -20.71 -10.06
N PRO A 12 -38.61 -20.60 -11.23
CA PRO A 12 -38.46 -21.57 -12.29
C PRO A 12 -36.98 -21.69 -12.72
N PRO A 13 -36.51 -22.89 -13.08
CA PRO A 13 -35.09 -23.20 -13.30
C PRO A 13 -34.42 -22.26 -14.31
N HIS A 14 -35.18 -21.72 -15.26
CA HIS A 14 -34.69 -20.73 -16.23
C HIS A 14 -34.16 -19.44 -15.60
N VAL A 15 -34.71 -18.99 -14.47
CA VAL A 15 -34.26 -17.76 -13.79
C VAL A 15 -32.89 -17.97 -13.13
N VAL A 16 -32.60 -19.19 -12.66
CA VAL A 16 -31.31 -19.54 -12.08
C VAL A 16 -30.22 -19.57 -13.15
N TYR A 17 -30.49 -20.17 -14.32
CA TYR A 17 -29.53 -20.19 -15.43
C TYR A 17 -29.33 -18.80 -16.08
N ASP A 18 -30.37 -17.97 -16.15
CA ASP A 18 -30.24 -16.59 -16.62
C ASP A 18 -29.45 -15.72 -15.65
N ALA A 19 -29.63 -15.89 -14.34
CA ALA A 19 -28.84 -15.19 -13.34
C ALA A 19 -27.37 -15.64 -13.34
N LEU A 20 -27.11 -16.94 -13.52
CA LEU A 20 -25.76 -17.51 -13.58
C LEU A 20 -25.02 -17.10 -14.86
N SER A 21 -25.72 -17.08 -16.01
CA SER A 21 -25.15 -16.62 -17.29
C SER A 21 -24.94 -15.10 -17.31
N LYS A 22 -25.82 -14.31 -16.67
CA LYS A 22 -25.62 -12.87 -16.48
C LYS A 22 -24.47 -12.57 -15.50
N ALA A 23 -24.32 -13.36 -14.44
CA ALA A 23 -23.19 -13.24 -13.51
C ALA A 23 -21.86 -13.61 -14.17
N GLN A 24 -21.81 -14.67 -14.99
CA GLN A 24 -20.62 -15.03 -15.77
C GLN A 24 -20.26 -14.00 -16.84
N ARG A 25 -21.24 -13.28 -17.40
CA ARG A 25 -21.03 -12.18 -18.35
C ARG A 25 -20.72 -10.84 -17.68
N ALA A 26 -21.16 -10.64 -16.44
CA ALA A 26 -20.94 -9.43 -15.65
C ALA A 26 -19.60 -9.45 -14.90
N ALA A 27 -19.01 -10.63 -14.67
CA ALA A 27 -17.64 -10.74 -14.24
C ALA A 27 -16.73 -10.28 -15.41
N PRO A 28 -15.94 -9.20 -15.26
CA PRO A 28 -14.95 -8.87 -16.26
C PRO A 28 -14.07 -10.10 -16.48
N HIS A 29 -13.96 -10.56 -17.72
CA HIS A 29 -13.04 -11.63 -18.10
C HIS A 29 -11.61 -11.11 -17.93
N LEU A 30 -11.14 -11.08 -16.68
CA LEU A 30 -9.76 -10.77 -16.34
C LEU A 30 -8.91 -11.80 -17.05
N LYS A 31 -8.06 -11.31 -17.96
CA LYS A 31 -7.12 -12.17 -18.66
C LYS A 31 -6.17 -12.77 -17.62
N PRO A 32 -6.03 -14.10 -17.55
CA PRO A 32 -5.07 -14.69 -16.63
C PRO A 32 -3.68 -14.16 -16.97
N ILE A 33 -2.93 -13.74 -15.95
CA ILE A 33 -1.55 -13.31 -16.13
C ILE A 33 -0.73 -14.55 -16.51
N PRO A 34 0.04 -14.51 -17.61
CA PRO A 34 0.88 -15.64 -17.98
C PRO A 34 1.87 -15.98 -16.87
N ALA A 35 2.04 -17.27 -16.57
CA ALA A 35 2.92 -17.72 -15.48
C ALA A 35 4.38 -17.23 -15.64
N PHE A 36 4.85 -17.04 -16.88
CA PHE A 36 6.19 -16.51 -17.13
C PHE A 36 6.36 -15.05 -16.68
N GLU A 37 5.31 -14.22 -16.77
CA GLU A 37 5.33 -12.83 -16.30
C GLU A 37 5.36 -12.78 -14.77
N VAL A 38 4.56 -13.63 -14.14
CA VAL A 38 4.57 -13.77 -12.67
C VAL A 38 5.95 -14.23 -12.19
N TYR A 39 6.52 -15.24 -12.85
CA TYR A 39 7.87 -15.71 -12.54
C TYR A 39 8.93 -14.64 -12.77
N LYS A 40 8.83 -13.86 -13.85
CA LYS A 40 9.78 -12.78 -14.13
C LYS A 40 9.81 -11.76 -13.00
N VAL A 41 8.65 -11.30 -12.56
CA VAL A 41 8.55 -10.36 -11.43
C VAL A 41 9.09 -11.01 -10.15
N ALA A 42 8.68 -12.23 -9.83
CA ALA A 42 9.19 -12.95 -8.65
C ALA A 42 10.73 -13.09 -8.70
N ARG A 43 11.30 -13.39 -9.86
CA ARG A 43 12.74 -13.53 -10.03
C ARG A 43 13.48 -12.19 -9.90
N GLU A 44 12.89 -11.11 -10.37
CA GLU A 44 13.42 -9.75 -10.18
C GLU A 44 13.44 -9.36 -8.69
N GLU A 45 12.39 -9.72 -7.94
CA GLU A 45 12.32 -9.52 -6.49
C GLU A 45 13.38 -10.34 -5.73
N GLU A 46 13.57 -11.63 -6.07
CA GLU A 46 14.61 -12.47 -5.49
C GLU A 46 16.01 -11.87 -5.67
N LEU A 47 16.32 -11.40 -6.89
CA LEU A 47 17.59 -10.76 -7.21
C LEU A 47 17.75 -9.43 -6.48
N ALA A 48 16.69 -8.62 -6.40
CA ALA A 48 16.69 -7.34 -5.70
C ALA A 48 16.89 -7.53 -4.18
N ALA A 49 16.19 -8.49 -3.57
CA ALA A 49 16.31 -8.83 -2.17
C ALA A 49 17.74 -9.26 -1.81
N TYR A 50 18.31 -10.18 -2.59
CA TYR A 50 19.68 -10.65 -2.37
C TYR A 50 20.70 -9.51 -2.52
N ARG A 51 20.54 -8.65 -3.53
CA ARG A 51 21.37 -7.45 -3.72
C ARG A 51 21.27 -6.51 -2.53
N MET A 52 20.06 -6.21 -2.04
CA MET A 52 19.87 -5.34 -0.88
C MET A 52 20.51 -5.94 0.37
N LEU A 53 20.39 -7.25 0.59
CA LEU A 53 21.05 -7.93 1.70
C LEU A 53 22.58 -7.76 1.66
N CYS A 54 23.22 -7.97 0.49
CA CYS A 54 24.65 -7.73 0.33
C CYS A 54 25.04 -6.30 0.70
N ARG A 55 24.27 -5.31 0.23
CA ARG A 55 24.53 -3.89 0.52
C ARG A 55 24.42 -3.58 2.01
N VAL A 56 23.36 -4.04 2.68
CA VAL A 56 23.14 -3.82 4.11
C VAL A 56 24.28 -4.43 4.93
N LEU A 57 24.70 -5.65 4.60
CA LEU A 57 25.81 -6.29 5.30
C LEU A 57 27.12 -5.50 5.15
N VAL A 58 27.40 -4.94 3.97
CA VAL A 58 28.57 -4.06 3.76
C VAL A 58 28.44 -2.76 4.56
N MET A 59 27.25 -2.14 4.63
CA MET A 59 27.05 -0.93 5.45
C MET A 59 27.34 -1.18 6.94
N HIS A 60 27.04 -2.38 7.44
CA HIS A 60 27.24 -2.74 8.85
C HIS A 60 28.65 -3.22 9.17
N HIS A 61 29.21 -4.08 8.31
CA HIS A 61 30.44 -4.83 8.60
C HIS A 61 31.64 -4.38 7.75
N GLY A 62 31.40 -3.73 6.61
CA GLY A 62 32.42 -3.43 5.61
C GLY A 62 32.60 -4.60 4.63
N THR A 63 33.75 -4.62 3.94
CA THR A 63 34.05 -5.64 2.93
C THR A 63 34.36 -7.01 3.55
N THR A 64 34.97 -7.05 4.73
CA THR A 64 35.23 -8.31 5.44
C THR A 64 34.03 -8.70 6.29
N LEU A 65 33.19 -9.59 5.77
CA LEU A 65 32.01 -10.08 6.49
C LEU A 65 32.39 -11.10 7.58
N PRO A 66 31.80 -11.01 8.80
CA PRO A 66 31.93 -12.05 9.81
C PRO A 66 31.36 -13.39 9.33
N LYS A 67 31.87 -14.50 9.86
CA LYS A 67 31.45 -15.87 9.49
C LYS A 67 29.93 -16.10 9.55
N ALA A 68 29.26 -15.53 10.56
CA ALA A 68 27.81 -15.63 10.69
C ALA A 68 27.06 -14.95 9.52
N GLN A 69 27.54 -13.79 9.08
CA GLN A 69 26.94 -13.06 7.97
C GLN A 69 27.27 -13.68 6.61
N GLN A 70 28.43 -14.33 6.50
CA GLN A 70 28.76 -15.10 5.32
C GLN A 70 27.86 -16.33 5.17
N ARG A 71 27.58 -17.05 6.27
CA ARG A 71 26.61 -18.15 6.29
C ARG A 71 25.21 -17.68 5.92
N LEU A 72 24.75 -16.57 6.48
CA LEU A 72 23.46 -15.97 6.11
C LEU A 72 23.38 -15.72 4.60
N LEU A 73 24.44 -15.20 3.97
CA LEU A 73 24.44 -15.01 2.51
C LEU A 73 24.44 -16.33 1.73
N ASP A 74 25.04 -17.39 2.26
CA ASP A 74 25.04 -18.69 1.60
C ASP A 74 23.68 -19.38 1.74
N ASP A 75 23.04 -19.29 2.91
CA ASP A 75 21.68 -19.79 3.15
C ASP A 75 20.68 -19.05 2.24
N MET A 76 20.72 -17.72 2.22
CA MET A 76 19.85 -16.91 1.36
C MET A 76 20.11 -17.11 -0.14
N ARG A 77 21.35 -17.46 -0.52
CA ARG A 77 21.66 -17.81 -1.92
C ARG A 77 20.93 -19.09 -2.31
N GLU A 78 20.91 -20.10 -1.43
CA GLU A 78 20.24 -21.37 -1.68
C GLU A 78 18.72 -21.18 -1.76
N ASP A 79 18.13 -20.48 -0.79
CA ASP A 79 16.67 -20.23 -0.74
C ASP A 79 16.18 -19.45 -1.96
N LEU A 80 16.93 -18.44 -2.41
CA LEU A 80 16.57 -17.60 -3.55
C LEU A 80 17.14 -18.12 -4.88
N CYS A 81 17.67 -19.35 -4.93
CA CYS A 81 18.24 -19.97 -6.13
C CYS A 81 19.26 -19.05 -6.87
N ILE A 82 20.11 -18.34 -6.13
CA ILE A 82 21.09 -17.41 -6.70
C ILE A 82 22.32 -18.19 -7.13
N SER A 83 22.80 -17.99 -8.36
CA SER A 83 24.01 -18.67 -8.83
C SER A 83 25.25 -18.14 -8.10
N HIS A 84 26.28 -18.99 -7.93
CA HIS A 84 27.55 -18.57 -7.33
C HIS A 84 28.19 -17.38 -8.06
N ALA A 85 28.11 -17.35 -9.40
CA ALA A 85 28.60 -16.24 -10.20
C ALA A 85 27.85 -14.94 -9.89
N ARG A 86 26.51 -15.00 -9.76
CA ARG A 86 25.72 -13.82 -9.40
C ARG A 86 25.99 -13.38 -7.97
N GLN A 87 26.12 -14.32 -7.02
CA GLN A 87 26.50 -14.02 -5.65
C GLN A 87 27.84 -13.27 -5.57
N ALA A 88 28.86 -13.73 -6.31
CA ALA A 88 30.17 -13.08 -6.33
C ALA A 88 30.07 -11.64 -6.88
N LEU A 89 29.32 -11.45 -7.96
CA LEU A 89 29.10 -10.14 -8.57
C LEU A 89 28.37 -9.17 -7.63
N GLU A 90 27.31 -9.59 -6.94
CA GLU A 90 26.59 -8.70 -6.00
C GLU A 90 27.45 -8.33 -4.78
N LYS A 91 28.30 -9.26 -4.31
CA LYS A 91 29.28 -8.97 -3.25
C LYS A 91 30.30 -7.94 -3.73
N GLU A 92 30.91 -8.16 -4.90
CA GLU A 92 31.89 -7.24 -5.47
C GLU A 92 31.30 -5.84 -5.71
N MET A 93 30.10 -5.76 -6.28
CA MET A 93 29.40 -4.48 -6.50
C MET A 93 29.12 -3.74 -5.19
N ALA A 94 28.71 -4.45 -4.14
CA ALA A 94 28.48 -3.85 -2.83
C ALA A 94 29.79 -3.37 -2.18
N GLU A 95 30.87 -4.14 -2.31
CA GLU A 95 32.19 -3.77 -1.77
C GLU A 95 32.76 -2.51 -2.44
N GLN A 96 32.53 -2.34 -3.74
CA GLN A 96 33.03 -1.20 -4.53
C GLN A 96 32.14 0.05 -4.45
N ASP A 97 30.93 -0.04 -3.89
CA ASP A 97 30.00 1.09 -3.82
C ASP A 97 30.47 2.15 -2.80
N ALA A 98 30.85 3.33 -3.32
CA ALA A 98 31.34 4.46 -2.55
C ALA A 98 30.32 4.98 -1.52
N VAL A 99 29.02 4.89 -1.81
CA VAL A 99 27.96 5.32 -0.88
C VAL A 99 27.92 4.38 0.32
N LEU A 100 28.00 3.07 0.10
CA LEU A 100 28.01 2.09 1.19
C LEU A 100 29.24 2.24 2.08
N GLN A 101 30.40 2.49 1.45
CA GLN A 101 31.62 2.81 2.18
C GLN A 101 31.48 4.11 2.98
N GLY A 102 30.86 5.15 2.41
CA GLY A 102 30.56 6.41 3.09
C GLY A 102 29.67 6.21 4.32
N ILE A 103 28.56 5.47 4.17
CA ILE A 103 27.66 5.09 5.27
C ILE A 103 28.43 4.35 6.37
N ARG A 104 29.23 3.34 6.00
CA ARG A 104 30.01 2.56 6.97
C ARG A 104 31.01 3.43 7.74
N ARG A 105 31.73 4.33 7.04
CA ARG A 105 32.73 5.23 7.63
C ARG A 105 32.11 6.29 8.52
N SER A 106 30.94 6.81 8.15
CA SER A 106 30.20 7.80 8.96
C SER A 106 29.72 7.24 10.31
N GLY A 107 29.60 5.91 10.43
CA GLY A 107 29.15 5.24 11.64
C GLY A 107 27.69 5.54 12.02
N VAL A 108 26.90 6.11 11.11
CA VAL A 108 25.49 6.50 11.37
C VAL A 108 24.64 5.34 11.85
N LEU A 109 24.84 4.13 11.31
CA LEU A 109 24.09 2.93 11.71
C LEU A 109 24.43 2.43 13.13
N ARG A 110 25.51 2.92 13.76
CA ARG A 110 25.85 2.64 15.16
C ARG A 110 25.25 3.66 16.12
N ARG A 111 24.78 4.80 15.59
CA ARG A 111 24.24 5.93 16.33
C ARG A 111 22.77 6.17 15.97
N ARG A 112 22.01 5.08 15.76
CA ARG A 112 20.60 5.17 15.33
C ARG A 112 19.74 6.02 16.27
N GLY A 113 20.07 6.02 17.57
CA GLY A 113 19.40 6.87 18.56
C GLY A 113 19.61 8.37 18.37
N ASP A 114 20.64 8.79 17.64
CA ASP A 114 20.90 10.21 17.34
C ASP A 114 20.06 10.71 16.14
N PHE A 115 19.42 9.79 15.38
CA PHE A 115 18.71 10.07 14.12
C PHE A 115 17.23 9.66 14.19
N THR A 116 16.57 9.99 15.30
CA THR A 116 15.12 9.73 15.48
C THR A 116 14.23 10.72 14.74
N ASP A 117 14.81 11.77 14.14
CA ASP A 117 14.08 12.78 13.37
C ASP A 117 13.98 12.34 11.90
N GLY A 118 12.78 11.91 11.49
CA GLY A 118 12.43 11.68 10.08
C GLY A 118 12.54 10.25 9.53
N VAL A 119 12.87 9.25 10.36
CA VAL A 119 12.80 7.82 9.98
C VAL A 119 12.03 7.05 11.04
N GLU A 120 10.71 7.19 11.02
CA GLU A 120 9.83 6.33 11.81
C GLU A 120 9.75 4.94 11.15
N GLU A 121 9.82 3.87 11.95
CA GLU A 121 9.51 2.53 11.47
C GLU A 121 8.03 2.51 11.09
N MET A 122 7.76 2.58 9.78
CA MET A 122 6.40 2.52 9.26
C MET A 122 5.80 1.15 9.61
N THR A 123 4.65 1.16 10.28
CA THR A 123 3.97 -0.08 10.60
C THR A 123 3.40 -0.72 9.33
N ILE A 124 3.08 -2.02 9.38
CA ILE A 124 2.44 -2.69 8.24
C ILE A 124 1.09 -2.00 7.97
N GLU A 125 0.40 -1.59 9.02
CA GLU A 125 -0.87 -0.87 8.97
C GLU A 125 -0.74 0.47 8.24
N ASP A 126 0.33 1.24 8.52
CA ASP A 126 0.61 2.51 7.85
C ASP A 126 0.96 2.30 6.37
N PHE A 127 1.76 1.27 6.06
CA PHE A 127 2.10 0.95 4.67
C PHE A 127 0.85 0.54 3.86
N LEU A 128 -0.03 -0.27 4.45
CA LEU A 128 -1.26 -0.72 3.79
C LEU A 128 -2.32 0.38 3.67
N ALA A 129 -2.24 1.46 4.46
CA ALA A 129 -3.15 2.59 4.36
C ALA A 129 -3.01 3.34 3.02
N ASP A 130 -1.80 3.35 2.46
CA ASP A 130 -1.47 4.03 1.19
C ASP A 130 -1.60 3.12 -0.05
N VAL A 131 -1.74 1.80 0.15
CA VAL A 131 -1.97 0.86 -0.95
C VAL A 131 -3.41 0.98 -1.44
N ALA A 132 -3.59 1.02 -2.77
CA ALA A 132 -4.90 0.99 -3.39
C ALA A 132 -5.71 -0.19 -2.83
N LYS A 133 -6.87 0.10 -2.23
CA LYS A 133 -7.75 -0.94 -1.69
C LYS A 133 -8.04 -1.96 -2.77
N ASP A 134 -7.71 -3.23 -2.48
CA ASP A 134 -8.18 -4.36 -3.25
C ASP A 134 -9.70 -4.23 -3.38
N ASP A 135 -10.22 -4.28 -4.61
CA ASP A 135 -11.64 -4.19 -4.90
C ASP A 135 -12.38 -5.47 -4.47
N GLY A 136 -11.65 -6.43 -3.88
CA GLY A 136 -12.16 -7.70 -3.40
C GLY A 136 -12.50 -8.65 -4.54
N ASN A 137 -12.06 -8.32 -5.76
CA ASN A 137 -12.30 -9.10 -6.97
C ASN A 137 -11.08 -9.97 -7.35
N GLY A 138 -10.05 -9.99 -6.51
CA GLY A 138 -8.94 -10.93 -6.59
C GLY A 138 -9.40 -12.37 -6.35
N LEU A 139 -9.16 -13.26 -7.31
CA LEU A 139 -9.47 -14.70 -7.25
C LEU A 139 -8.69 -15.48 -6.17
N TYR A 140 -7.88 -14.83 -5.34
CA TYR A 140 -7.22 -15.50 -4.23
C TYR A 140 -8.20 -15.65 -3.07
N ALA A 141 -9.14 -16.58 -3.22
CA ALA A 141 -9.83 -17.15 -2.09
C ALA A 141 -8.76 -17.83 -1.22
N ALA A 142 -8.39 -17.18 -0.10
CA ALA A 142 -7.73 -17.88 0.99
C ALA A 142 -8.54 -19.15 1.23
N SER A 143 -7.90 -20.32 1.07
CA SER A 143 -8.53 -21.61 1.27
C SER A 143 -9.11 -21.63 2.68
N ALA A 144 -10.38 -21.25 2.78
CA ALA A 144 -11.14 -21.28 4.01
C ALA A 144 -11.21 -22.75 4.36
N LYS A 145 -10.42 -23.16 5.35
CA LYS A 145 -10.48 -24.48 5.96
C LYS A 145 -11.96 -24.78 6.19
N ALA A 146 -12.50 -25.71 5.41
CA ALA A 146 -13.87 -26.16 5.57
C ALA A 146 -14.04 -26.63 7.03
N PRO A 147 -14.96 -26.07 7.81
CA PRO A 147 -15.24 -26.58 9.14
C PRO A 147 -15.90 -27.95 8.95
N ARG A 148 -15.21 -29.01 9.38
CA ARG A 148 -15.80 -30.34 9.51
C ARG A 148 -16.93 -30.25 10.54
N THR A 149 -18.17 -30.34 10.06
CA THR A 149 -19.34 -30.59 10.88
C THR A 149 -19.48 -32.09 11.11
N GLU A 150 -19.24 -32.54 12.34
CA GLU A 150 -20.00 -33.65 12.92
C GLU A 150 -20.57 -33.15 14.25
N GLY A 151 -21.88 -33.33 14.40
CA GLY A 151 -22.67 -32.71 15.45
C GLY A 151 -22.66 -33.48 16.77
N ALA A 152 -22.81 -32.74 17.86
CA ALA A 152 -23.47 -33.19 19.07
C ALA A 152 -23.91 -31.96 19.88
N ASP A 153 -25.24 -31.87 20.04
CA ASP A 153 -25.99 -31.36 21.18
C ASP A 153 -25.91 -29.92 21.68
N ALA A 154 -27.13 -29.40 21.80
CA ALA A 154 -27.51 -28.16 22.43
C ALA A 154 -27.38 -28.22 23.96
N ARG A 155 -26.85 -27.15 24.55
CA ARG A 155 -27.50 -26.27 25.54
C ARG A 155 -26.47 -25.60 26.48
N THR A 156 -26.82 -24.36 26.85
CA THR A 156 -26.44 -23.61 28.06
C THR A 156 -25.05 -22.93 28.16
N ALA A 157 -25.07 -21.59 28.14
CA ALA A 157 -24.46 -20.62 29.09
C ALA A 157 -24.33 -19.25 28.37
N VAL A 158 -25.24 -18.27 28.51
CA VAL A 158 -25.47 -17.31 29.62
C VAL A 158 -24.26 -16.41 29.94
N ALA A 159 -24.57 -15.09 30.02
CA ALA A 159 -23.82 -13.94 30.55
C ALA A 159 -22.99 -13.14 29.50
N ALA A 160 -23.08 -11.82 29.38
CA ALA A 160 -23.77 -10.80 30.17
C ALA A 160 -24.01 -9.54 29.34
N ALA A 161 -25.18 -8.93 29.53
CA ALA A 161 -25.45 -7.53 29.22
C ALA A 161 -25.09 -6.67 30.43
N HIS A 162 -24.46 -5.51 30.24
CA HIS A 162 -24.69 -4.37 31.13
C HIS A 162 -24.61 -3.02 30.43
N ASN A 163 -25.55 -2.18 30.83
CA ASN A 163 -26.06 -0.98 30.18
C ASN A 163 -25.52 0.29 30.87
N SER A 164 -25.44 1.38 30.09
CA SER A 164 -25.89 2.75 30.44
C SER A 164 -25.28 3.53 31.62
N SER A 165 -24.69 4.70 31.34
CA SER A 165 -25.18 6.05 31.77
C SER A 165 -24.19 7.14 31.31
N THR A 166 -24.54 8.04 30.38
CA THR A 166 -25.17 9.38 30.57
C THR A 166 -24.45 10.32 31.56
N ALA A 167 -23.59 11.22 31.04
CA ALA A 167 -23.43 12.61 31.50
C ALA A 167 -22.57 13.43 30.51
N THR A 168 -22.77 14.76 30.51
CA THR A 168 -21.99 15.83 29.82
C THR A 168 -22.24 16.09 28.32
N THR A 169 -23.40 16.67 28.01
CA THR A 169 -23.90 17.04 26.67
C THR A 169 -23.82 18.54 26.32
N ALA A 170 -22.88 19.32 26.86
CA ALA A 170 -22.81 20.77 26.56
C ALA A 170 -21.46 21.31 26.05
N THR A 171 -20.36 20.59 26.23
CA THR A 171 -19.02 20.98 25.72
C THR A 171 -18.58 20.18 24.49
N ALA A 172 -19.22 19.04 24.21
CA ALA A 172 -18.90 18.19 23.06
C ALA A 172 -19.46 18.72 21.72
N THR A 173 -20.50 19.55 21.75
CA THR A 173 -21.15 20.08 20.53
C THR A 173 -20.34 21.19 19.85
N ALA A 174 -19.62 22.02 20.60
CA ALA A 174 -18.72 23.03 20.03
C ALA A 174 -17.44 22.40 19.44
N ALA A 175 -16.88 21.38 20.11
CA ALA A 175 -15.72 20.64 19.62
C ALA A 175 -16.06 19.77 18.39
N ALA A 176 -17.24 19.14 18.35
CA ALA A 176 -17.71 18.40 17.19
C ALA A 176 -18.04 19.32 16.00
N ALA A 177 -18.57 20.53 16.24
CA ALA A 177 -18.79 21.52 15.19
C ALA A 177 -17.46 22.07 14.64
N ALA A 178 -16.48 22.39 15.49
CA ALA A 178 -15.15 22.81 15.07
C ALA A 178 -14.38 21.71 14.33
N ALA A 179 -14.47 20.46 14.80
CA ALA A 179 -13.88 19.29 14.12
C ALA A 179 -14.57 18.99 12.77
N ALA A 180 -15.89 19.15 12.67
CA ALA A 180 -16.63 19.00 11.41
C ALA A 180 -16.32 20.11 10.40
N VAL A 181 -16.09 21.34 10.87
CA VAL A 181 -15.65 22.47 10.02
C VAL A 181 -14.20 22.28 9.57
N GLY A 182 -13.31 21.80 10.46
CA GLY A 182 -11.93 21.43 10.12
C GLY A 182 -11.83 20.28 9.12
N ALA A 183 -12.68 19.25 9.26
CA ALA A 183 -12.75 18.12 8.33
C ALA A 183 -13.28 18.54 6.94
N LYS A 184 -14.28 19.42 6.89
CA LYS A 184 -14.79 19.99 5.62
C LYS A 184 -13.76 20.91 4.94
N ARG A 185 -13.02 21.73 5.71
CA ARG A 185 -11.93 22.59 5.19
C ARG A 185 -10.79 21.74 4.63
N ARG A 186 -10.35 20.70 5.35
CA ARG A 186 -9.32 19.74 4.89
C ARG A 186 -9.77 18.97 3.64
N GLY A 187 -11.04 18.55 3.57
CA GLY A 187 -11.60 17.90 2.38
C GLY A 187 -11.65 18.83 1.15
N HIS A 188 -11.99 20.10 1.35
CA HIS A 188 -11.98 21.10 0.28
C HIS A 188 -10.55 21.38 -0.22
N VAL A 189 -9.59 21.55 0.69
CA VAL A 189 -8.18 21.75 0.32
C VAL A 189 -7.62 20.53 -0.41
N HIS A 190 -7.93 19.30 0.05
CA HIS A 190 -7.50 18.09 -0.64
C HIS A 190 -8.05 18.00 -2.08
N ALA A 191 -9.33 18.35 -2.29
CA ALA A 191 -9.92 18.40 -3.62
C ALA A 191 -9.29 19.48 -4.51
N ALA A 192 -8.98 20.66 -3.95
CA ALA A 192 -8.31 21.75 -4.66
C ALA A 192 -6.88 21.38 -5.06
N VAL A 193 -6.11 20.76 -4.15
CA VAL A 193 -4.75 20.26 -4.42
C VAL A 193 -4.77 19.16 -5.48
N SER A 194 -5.72 18.22 -5.40
CA SER A 194 -5.86 17.14 -6.40
C SER A 194 -6.17 17.69 -7.79
N LYS A 195 -6.98 18.75 -7.88
CA LYS A 195 -7.29 19.43 -9.15
C LYS A 195 -6.06 20.15 -9.70
N LEU A 196 -5.36 20.91 -8.87
CA LEU A 196 -4.13 21.62 -9.27
C LEU A 196 -3.03 20.64 -9.70
N ALA A 197 -2.88 19.50 -9.03
CA ALA A 197 -1.91 18.47 -9.40
C ALA A 197 -2.17 17.92 -10.81
N LYS A 198 -3.42 17.60 -11.15
CA LYS A 198 -3.80 17.13 -12.50
C LYS A 198 -3.55 18.19 -13.58
N GLU A 199 -3.82 19.45 -13.27
CA GLU A 199 -3.58 20.56 -14.19
C GLU A 199 -2.07 20.81 -14.41
N ILE A 200 -1.26 20.72 -13.34
CA ILE A 200 0.21 20.83 -13.42
C ILE A 200 0.79 19.66 -14.23
N GLU A 201 0.31 18.43 -14.02
CA GLU A 201 0.75 17.26 -14.77
C GLU A 201 0.43 17.41 -16.26
N ALA A 202 -0.77 17.87 -16.61
CA ALA A 202 -1.16 18.13 -17.99
C ALA A 202 -0.29 19.22 -18.64
N MET A 203 -0.07 20.34 -17.96
CA MET A 203 0.77 21.44 -18.46
C MET A 203 2.25 21.06 -18.56
N GLY A 204 2.77 20.26 -17.62
CA GLY A 204 4.13 19.72 -17.67
C GLY A 204 4.34 18.81 -18.88
N LYS A 205 3.35 17.98 -19.23
CA LYS A 205 3.37 17.17 -20.46
C LYS A 205 3.32 18.04 -21.72
N SER A 206 2.52 19.10 -21.72
CA SER A 206 2.46 20.06 -22.83
C SER A 206 3.79 20.80 -23.02
N LEU A 207 4.47 21.19 -21.93
CA LEU A 207 5.76 21.88 -21.99
C LEU A 207 6.85 21.05 -22.67
N LEU A 208 6.84 19.73 -22.48
CA LEU A 208 7.79 18.81 -23.12
C LEU A 208 7.60 18.69 -24.64
N LEU A 209 6.46 19.13 -25.16
CA LEU A 209 6.05 18.95 -26.56
C LEU A 209 5.87 20.29 -27.31
N VAL A 210 6.18 21.42 -26.66
CA VAL A 210 6.04 22.74 -27.27
C VAL A 210 7.19 23.04 -28.23
N GLY A 211 6.85 23.55 -29.41
CA GLY A 211 7.80 23.92 -30.46
C GLY A 211 8.02 25.44 -30.62
N SER A 212 7.33 26.27 -29.82
CA SER A 212 7.40 27.73 -29.92
C SER A 212 7.75 28.38 -28.58
N ALA A 213 8.68 29.34 -28.60
CA ALA A 213 9.16 30.02 -27.38
C ALA A 213 8.08 30.88 -26.69
N GLN A 214 7.05 31.29 -27.43
CA GLN A 214 5.95 32.09 -26.89
C GLN A 214 4.98 31.20 -26.08
N GLU A 215 4.59 30.04 -26.61
CA GLU A 215 3.74 29.08 -25.89
C GLU A 215 4.47 28.49 -24.68
N GLU A 216 5.78 28.29 -24.77
CA GLU A 216 6.61 27.84 -23.65
C GLU A 216 6.54 28.85 -22.49
N GLN A 217 6.69 30.14 -22.80
CA GLN A 217 6.65 31.21 -21.81
C GLN A 217 5.25 31.37 -21.17
N GLU A 218 4.18 31.17 -21.94
CA GLU A 218 2.80 31.17 -21.41
C GLU A 218 2.54 29.99 -20.47
N LEU A 219 3.02 28.79 -20.82
CA LEU A 219 2.94 27.61 -19.96
C LEU A 219 3.76 27.78 -18.67
N ILE A 220 4.96 28.34 -18.76
CA ILE A 220 5.80 28.64 -17.59
C ILE A 220 5.09 29.64 -16.66
N GLN A 221 4.49 30.70 -17.20
CA GLN A 221 3.72 31.67 -16.39
C GLN A 221 2.50 31.03 -15.73
N SER A 222 1.78 30.17 -16.45
CA SER A 222 0.64 29.43 -15.89
C SER A 222 1.08 28.50 -14.75
N LEU A 223 2.19 27.77 -14.91
CA LEU A 223 2.75 26.93 -13.84
C LEU A 223 3.18 27.74 -12.61
N GLN A 224 3.73 28.94 -12.81
CA GLN A 224 4.06 29.85 -11.71
C GLN A 224 2.82 30.34 -10.95
N GLN A 225 1.73 30.66 -11.66
CA GLN A 225 0.46 31.02 -11.02
C GLN A 225 -0.11 29.87 -10.20
N LYS A 226 -0.02 28.63 -10.70
CA LYS A 226 -0.47 27.43 -9.98
C LYS A 226 0.39 27.13 -8.76
N ARG A 227 1.71 27.37 -8.84
CA ARG A 227 2.61 27.32 -7.69
C ARG A 227 2.19 28.33 -6.61
N ALA A 228 1.87 29.57 -6.98
CA ALA A 228 1.38 30.57 -6.04
C ALA A 228 0.08 30.11 -5.36
N ALA A 229 -0.88 29.55 -6.12
CA ALA A 229 -2.12 29.01 -5.56
C ALA A 229 -1.89 27.85 -4.58
N LEU A 230 -0.91 26.97 -4.84
CA LEU A 230 -0.53 25.91 -3.89
C LEU A 230 0.10 26.47 -2.61
N VAL A 231 0.86 27.56 -2.69
CA VAL A 231 1.43 28.24 -1.52
C VAL A 231 0.31 28.85 -0.67
N THR A 232 -0.67 29.52 -1.28
CA THR A 232 -1.83 30.05 -0.57
C THR A 232 -2.66 28.94 0.10
N LEU A 233 -2.89 27.82 -0.59
CA LEU A 233 -3.59 26.66 0.01
C LEU A 233 -2.80 26.03 1.16
N ARG A 234 -1.46 26.07 1.11
CA ARG A 234 -0.59 25.63 2.21
C ARG A 234 -0.73 26.58 3.40
N GLU A 235 -0.72 27.89 3.18
CA GLU A 235 -0.91 28.89 4.23
C GLU A 235 -2.27 28.72 4.92
N GLU A 236 -3.35 28.49 4.15
CA GLU A 236 -4.69 28.18 4.67
C GLU A 236 -4.77 26.91 5.52
N LEU A 237 -3.86 25.95 5.32
CA LEU A 237 -3.74 24.73 6.12
C LEU A 237 -2.92 24.94 7.40
N THR A 238 -1.97 25.89 7.39
CA THR A 238 -1.05 26.15 8.51
C THR A 238 -1.52 27.24 9.49
N GLU A 239 -2.50 28.09 9.13
CA GLU A 239 -3.11 29.08 10.02
C GLU A 239 -4.16 28.49 10.98
N VAL A 240 -3.85 27.36 11.66
CA VAL A 240 -4.66 26.79 12.75
C VAL A 240 -3.80 26.56 13.98
#